data_AF-A0A8T3LHR1-F1
#
_entry.id   AF-A0A8T3LHR1-F1
#
_cell.length_a   1.000
_cell.length_b   1.000
_cell.length_c   1.000
_cell.angle_alpha   90.00
_cell.angle_beta   90.00
_cell.angle_gamma   90.00
#
_symmetry.space_group_name_H-M   'P 1'
#
loop_
_entity.id
_entity.type
_entity.pdbx_description
1 polymer ?
#
loop_
_entity_poly.entity_id
_entity_poly.type
_entity_poly.pdbx_seq_one_letter_code
_entity_poly.pdbx_strand_id
1 'polypeptide(L)' 'IMQKQAPGMLLVTHDMGVVARLADDVAVMSQGKIVEQGDVETLFNAPKHTVTRSLVSAHLALYGMELAS' A
#
# COMPACT_ATOMS: atom_id res chain seq x y z
N ILE A 1 -7.01 35.41 8.87
CA ILE A 1 -6.06 34.42 8.30
C ILE A 1 -6.67 33.03 8.38
N MET A 2 -7.30 32.57 7.30
CA MET A 2 -7.77 31.18 7.19
C MET A 2 -6.63 30.35 6.61
N GLN A 3 -6.04 29.44 7.40
CA GLN A 3 -5.14 28.43 6.87
C GLN A 3 -5.96 27.39 6.09
N LYS A 4 -5.65 27.21 4.80
CA LYS A 4 -6.16 26.06 4.03
C LYS A 4 -5.47 24.81 4.56
N GLN A 5 -6.18 24.01 5.35
CA GLN A 5 -5.75 22.65 5.65
C GLN A 5 -5.93 21.82 4.37
N ALA A 6 -4.93 21.02 3.99
CA ALA A 6 -5.10 20.05 2.91
C ALA A 6 -6.09 18.96 3.37
N PRO A 7 -7.06 18.56 2.54
CA PRO A 7 -7.97 17.48 2.90
C PRO A 7 -7.19 16.16 3.00
N GLY A 8 -7.46 15.37 4.04
CA GLY A 8 -6.99 13.98 4.13
C GLY A 8 -7.80 13.06 3.22
N MET A 9 -7.19 11.97 2.76
CA MET A 9 -7.81 10.99 1.86
C MET A 9 -7.74 9.58 2.47
N LEU A 10 -8.86 8.85 2.45
CA LEU A 10 -8.88 7.41 2.70
C LEU A 10 -9.11 6.70 1.37
N LEU A 11 -8.12 5.92 0.94
CA LEU A 11 -8.19 5.11 -0.27
C LEU A 11 -8.30 3.64 0.10
N VAL A 12 -9.29 2.95 -0.48
CA VAL A 12 -9.42 1.48 -0.38
C VAL A 12 -9.25 0.91 -1.77
N THR A 13 -8.17 0.15 -1.97
CA THR A 13 -7.84 -0.47 -3.25
C THR A 13 -7.14 -1.81 -3.03
N HIS A 14 -7.15 -2.64 -4.06
CA HIS A 14 -6.33 -3.86 -4.14
C HIS A 14 -5.03 -3.64 -4.95
N ASP A 15 -4.91 -2.47 -5.60
CA ASP A 15 -3.75 -2.13 -6.42
C ASP A 15 -2.64 -1.51 -5.57
N MET A 16 -1.59 -2.29 -5.35
CA MET A 16 -0.42 -1.87 -4.58
C MET A 16 0.38 -0.76 -5.27
N GLY A 17 0.30 -0.60 -6.60
CA GLY A 17 0.96 0.49 -7.31
C GLY A 17 0.33 1.84 -7.03
N VAL A 18 -0.99 1.86 -6.86
CA VAL A 18 -1.69 3.07 -6.42
C VAL A 18 -1.33 3.39 -4.97
N VAL A 19 -1.29 2.38 -4.10
CA VAL A 19 -0.88 2.55 -2.69
C VAL A 19 0.54 3.13 -2.60
N ALA A 20 1.50 2.58 -3.34
CA ALA A 20 2.89 3.02 -3.34
C ALA A 20 3.10 4.48 -3.77
N ARG A 21 2.16 5.04 -4.56
CA ARG A 21 2.27 6.40 -5.11
C ARG A 21 1.49 7.46 -4.32
N LEU A 22 0.41 7.06 -3.65
CA LEU A 22 -0.57 8.00 -3.09
C LEU A 22 -0.73 7.93 -1.58
N ALA A 23 -0.30 6.85 -0.93
CA ALA A 23 -0.52 6.66 0.50
C ALA A 23 0.76 6.96 1.30
N ASP A 24 0.60 7.69 2.40
CA ASP A 24 1.63 7.81 3.44
C ASP A 24 1.57 6.61 4.39
N ASP A 25 0.36 6.30 4.87
CA ASP A 25 0.04 5.19 5.77
C ASP A 25 -0.85 4.13 5.10
N VAL A 26 -0.63 2.86 5.46
CA VAL A 26 -1.32 1.73 4.86
C VAL A 26 -1.81 0.76 5.93
N ALA A 27 -3.07 0.31 5.81
CA ALA A 27 -3.62 -0.80 6.58
C ALA A 27 -4.05 -1.92 5.62
N VAL A 28 -3.52 -3.12 5.83
CA VAL A 28 -3.87 -4.31 5.06
C VAL A 28 -4.96 -5.06 5.80
N MET A 29 -6.05 -5.36 5.10
CA MET A 29 -7.19 -6.08 5.63
C MET A 29 -7.33 -7.46 4.99
N SER A 30 -7.66 -8.47 5.79
CA SER A 30 -8.06 -9.79 5.33
C SER A 30 -9.23 -10.29 6.16
N GLN A 31 -10.26 -10.84 5.50
CA GLN A 31 -11.47 -11.37 6.16
C GLN A 31 -12.09 -10.36 7.15
N GLY A 32 -12.13 -9.08 6.79
CA GLY A 32 -12.71 -8.02 7.61
C GLY A 32 -11.88 -7.61 8.84
N LYS A 33 -10.61 -8.03 8.93
CA LYS A 33 -9.70 -7.65 10.02
C LYS A 33 -8.44 -6.99 9.47
N ILE A 34 -8.00 -5.90 10.10
CA ILE A 34 -6.67 -5.34 9.84
C ILE A 34 -5.64 -6.37 10.33
N VAL A 35 -4.82 -6.86 9.42
CA VAL A 35 -3.79 -7.87 9.68
C VAL A 35 -2.40 -7.26 9.76
N GLU A 36 -2.19 -6.08 9.19
CA GLU A 36 -0.94 -5.33 9.25
C GLU A 36 -1.20 -3.84 8.98
N GLN A 37 -0.45 -2.95 9.63
CA GLN A 37 -0.54 -1.51 9.44
C GLN A 37 0.82 -0.85 9.68
N GLY A 38 1.14 0.19 8.92
CA GLY A 38 2.36 0.98 9.04
C GLY A 38 2.52 1.94 7.88
N ASP A 39 3.67 2.62 7.82
CA ASP A 39 4.04 3.46 6.69
C ASP A 39 4.23 2.61 5.42
N VAL A 40 3.98 3.23 4.27
CA VAL A 40 4.05 2.57 2.97
C VAL A 40 5.44 1.98 2.69
N GLU A 41 6.52 2.65 3.11
CA GLU A 41 7.88 2.20 2.84
C GLU A 41 8.19 0.89 3.60
N THR A 42 7.86 0.83 4.88
CA THR A 42 8.04 -0.36 5.71
C THR A 42 7.20 -1.54 5.22
N LEU A 43 5.95 -1.31 4.82
CA LEU A 43 5.08 -2.40 4.34
C LEU A 43 5.56 -3.00 3.02
N PHE A 44 6.18 -2.20 2.14
CA PHE A 44 6.70 -2.69 0.86
C PHE A 44 8.09 -3.33 1.01
N ASN A 45 8.95 -2.80 1.88
CA ASN A 45 10.32 -3.30 2.04
C ASN A 45 10.45 -4.45 3.05
N ALA A 46 9.64 -4.45 4.12
CA ALA A 46 9.72 -5.41 5.21
C ALA A 46 8.34 -5.90 5.70
N PRO A 47 7.47 -6.44 4.81
CA PRO A 47 6.16 -6.95 5.18
C PRO A 47 6.23 -8.14 6.15
N LYS A 48 5.54 -8.03 7.29
CA LYS A 48 5.56 -9.04 8.36
C LYS A 48 4.45 -10.06 8.24
N HIS A 49 3.27 -9.68 7.77
CA HIS A 49 2.14 -10.59 7.63
C HIS A 49 2.18 -11.32 6.29
N THR A 50 1.75 -12.59 6.28
CA THR A 50 1.81 -13.43 5.07
C THR A 50 0.93 -12.88 3.95
N VAL A 51 -0.24 -12.32 4.27
CA VAL A 51 -1.11 -11.66 3.27
C VAL A 51 -0.41 -10.47 2.62
N THR A 52 0.22 -9.60 3.42
CA THR A 52 0.94 -8.42 2.92
C THR A 52 2.10 -8.84 2.02
N ARG A 53 2.88 -9.85 2.43
CA ARG A 53 3.94 -10.45 1.60
C ARG A 53 3.40 -10.90 0.24
N SER A 54 2.28 -11.62 0.21
CA SER A 54 1.68 -12.08 -1.05
C SER A 54 1.25 -10.92 -1.95
N LEU A 55 0.65 -9.88 -1.38
CA LEU A 55 0.22 -8.69 -2.13
C LEU A 55 1.42 -7.93 -2.73
N VAL A 56 2.46 -7.68 -1.93
CA VAL A 56 3.69 -6.99 -2.38
C VAL A 56 4.41 -7.81 -3.45
N SER A 57 4.55 -9.13 -3.25
CA SER A 57 5.19 -10.01 -4.23
C SER A 57 4.42 -10.08 -5.55
N ALA A 58 3.09 -10.16 -5.50
CA ALA A 58 2.25 -10.15 -6.70
C ALA A 58 2.40 -8.83 -7.48
N HIS A 59 2.53 -7.72 -6.76
CA HIS A 59 2.77 -6.41 -7.36
C HIS A 59 4.14 -6.29 -8.02
N LEU A 60 5.22 -6.68 -7.33
CA LEU A 60 6.58 -6.63 -7.89
C LEU A 60 6.73 -7.54 -9.11
N ALA A 61 6.04 -8.68 -9.14
CA ALA A 61 6.00 -9.55 -10.31
C ALA A 61 5.36 -8.86 -11.54
N LEU A 62 4.40 -7.95 -11.34
CA LEU A 62 3.78 -7.18 -12.41
C LEU A 62 4.66 -6.00 -12.86
N TYR A 63 5.29 -5.28 -11.93
CA TYR A 63 6.22 -4.18 -12.26
C TYR A 63 7.51 -4.66 -12.95
N GLY A 64 8.02 -5.82 -12.56
CA GLY A 64 9.15 -6.46 -13.24
C GLY A 64 8.84 -6.82 -14.71
N MET A 65 7.56 -6.98 -15.05
CA MET A 65 7.11 -7.21 -16.43
C MET A 65 6.99 -5.91 -17.23
N GLU A 66 6.63 -4.78 -16.61
CA GLU A 66 6.56 -3.45 -17.26
C GLU A 66 7.94 -2.86 -17.60
N LEU A 67 9.01 -3.21 -16.87
CA LEU A 67 10.39 -2.79 -17.17
C LEU A 67 11.10 -3.71 -18.18
N ALA A 68 10.57 -4.92 -18.40
CA ALA A 68 11.12 -5.90 -19.33
C ALA A 68 10.51 -5.80 -20.75
N SER A 69 9.65 -4.81 -21.00
CA SER A 69 8.97 -4.56 -22.28
C SER A 69 9.27 -3.17 -22.83
#